data_AF-A0A5D0P3M9-F1
#
_entry.id   AF-A0A5D0P3M9-F1
#
_cell.length_a   1.000
_cell.length_b   1.000
_cell.length_c   1.000
_cell.angle_alpha   90.00
_cell.angle_beta   90.00
_cell.angle_gamma   90.00
#
_symmetry.space_group_name_H-M   'P 1'
#
loop_
_entity.id
_entity.type
_entity.pdbx_description
1 polymer ?
#
loop_
_entity_poly.entity_id
_entity_poly.type
_entity_poly.pdbx_seq_one_letter_code
_entity_poly.pdbx_strand_id
1 'polypeptide(L)'
;MRYLTKKLLVALASAALACSGVAAVAAGPASAATAVQGALFTGTGQSLDLDTALAIAEADARADAAAHGFTECDPFESVASQSPKLVWTAWFTVRCLAIRG
;
A
#
# COMPACT_ATOMS: atom_id res chain seq x y z
N MET A 1 27.66 4.51 -24.64
CA MET A 1 27.50 3.79 -23.35
C MET A 1 28.08 4.57 -22.16
N ARG A 2 27.65 5.82 -21.90
CA ARG A 2 28.12 6.62 -20.74
C ARG A 2 27.01 7.44 -20.06
N TYR A 3 25.74 7.20 -20.40
CA TYR A 3 24.60 8.01 -19.91
C TYR A 3 23.65 7.26 -18.96
N LEU A 4 23.83 5.95 -18.76
CA LEU A 4 22.93 5.14 -17.91
C LEU A 4 23.37 5.09 -16.43
N THR A 5 24.61 5.44 -16.11
CA THR A 5 25.17 5.32 -14.75
C THR A 5 24.83 6.49 -13.82
N LYS A 6 24.34 7.63 -14.33
CA LYS A 6 24.03 8.81 -13.48
C LYS A 6 22.64 8.81 -12.86
N LYS A 7 21.68 8.02 -13.38
CA LYS A 7 20.30 7.99 -12.83
C LYS A 7 20.13 7.03 -11.66
N LEU A 8 21.02 6.05 -11.51
CA LEU A 8 20.94 5.05 -10.44
C LEU A 8 21.42 5.56 -9.08
N LEU A 9 22.21 6.64 -9.02
CA LEU A 9 22.77 7.17 -7.78
C LEU A 9 21.89 8.19 -7.05
N VAL A 10 20.81 8.68 -7.68
CA VAL A 10 19.88 9.63 -7.04
C VAL A 10 18.71 8.92 -6.35
N ALA A 11 18.40 7.68 -6.75
CA ALA A 11 17.29 6.93 -6.15
C ALA A 11 17.64 6.26 -4.81
N LEU A 12 18.92 6.20 -4.42
CA LEU A 12 19.37 5.47 -3.24
C LEU A 12 19.51 6.32 -1.96
N ALA A 13 19.23 7.63 -2.02
CA ALA A 13 19.41 8.55 -0.88
C ALA A 13 18.13 8.80 -0.07
N SER A 14 16.95 8.37 -0.53
CA SER A 14 15.66 8.61 0.14
C SER A 14 15.23 7.49 1.09
N ALA A 15 15.98 6.39 1.19
CA ALA A 15 15.61 5.23 2.01
C ALA A 15 16.18 5.24 3.44
N ALA A 16 16.92 6.28 3.83
CA ALA A 16 17.75 6.25 5.06
C ALA A 16 17.30 7.18 6.21
N LEU A 17 16.12 7.80 6.17
CA LEU A 17 15.69 8.74 7.22
C LEU A 17 14.28 8.53 7.81
N ALA A 18 13.71 7.33 7.69
CA ALA A 18 12.42 7.02 8.33
C ALA A 18 12.55 6.35 9.72
N CYS A 19 13.76 6.27 10.29
CA CYS A 19 14.02 5.65 11.59
C CYS A 19 14.72 6.61 12.57
N SER A 20 14.18 7.81 12.79
CA SER A 20 14.53 8.67 13.96
C SER A 20 13.50 9.78 14.08
N GLY A 21 12.84 9.88 15.23
CA GLY A 21 11.68 10.73 15.43
C GLY A 21 11.93 12.25 15.44
N VAL A 22 10.78 12.95 15.44
CA VAL A 22 10.53 14.32 15.92
C VAL A 22 10.95 15.49 15.00
N ALA A 23 9.90 16.18 14.54
CA ALA A 23 9.77 17.60 14.21
C ALA A 23 10.52 18.16 12.98
N ALA A 24 9.76 18.43 11.90
CA ALA A 24 9.85 19.69 11.15
C ALA A 24 8.60 19.89 10.27
N VAL A 25 7.87 20.96 10.56
CA VAL A 25 6.76 21.52 9.78
C VAL A 25 7.30 22.14 8.49
N ALA A 26 6.78 21.75 7.32
CA ALA A 26 6.89 22.54 6.08
C ALA A 26 5.79 22.17 5.06
N ALA A 27 4.71 22.97 5.08
CA ALA A 27 3.86 23.39 3.97
C ALA A 27 3.70 22.47 2.74
N GLY A 28 2.73 21.56 2.81
CA GLY A 28 1.88 21.17 1.66
C GLY A 28 0.50 21.79 1.84
N PRO A 29 -0.28 22.05 0.77
CA PRO A 29 -1.57 22.72 0.89
C PRO A 29 -2.44 21.96 1.88
N ALA A 30 -2.77 22.63 2.99
CA ALA A 30 -3.76 22.20 3.97
C ALA A 30 -5.11 22.16 3.27
N SER A 31 -5.38 21.07 2.55
CA SER A 31 -6.74 20.58 2.48
C SER A 31 -7.11 20.27 3.91
N ALA A 32 -8.05 21.01 4.46
CA ALA A 32 -8.77 20.65 5.67
C ALA A 32 -9.51 19.33 5.39
N ALA A 33 -8.74 18.24 5.28
CA ALA A 33 -9.27 16.92 5.45
C ALA A 33 -9.68 16.92 6.91
N THR A 34 -10.98 16.95 7.14
CA THR A 34 -11.56 16.28 8.29
C THR A 34 -10.68 15.07 8.57
N ALA A 35 -10.12 14.99 9.77
CA ALA A 35 -9.33 13.84 10.18
C ALA A 35 -10.28 12.65 10.33
N VAL A 36 -10.80 12.18 9.19
CA VAL A 36 -11.27 10.82 9.03
C VAL A 36 -10.01 10.02 9.23
N GLN A 37 -9.91 9.35 10.37
CA GLN A 37 -8.84 8.38 10.61
C GLN A 37 -9.07 7.24 9.62
N GLY A 38 -8.63 7.48 8.38
CA GLY A 38 -8.62 6.50 7.32
C GLY A 38 -7.40 5.62 7.51
N ALA A 39 -7.59 4.32 7.62
CA ALA A 39 -6.51 3.35 7.66
C ALA A 39 -6.40 2.65 6.31
N LEU A 40 -5.17 2.35 5.91
CA LEU A 40 -4.89 1.56 4.71
C LEU A 40 -4.38 0.19 5.17
N PHE A 41 -5.00 -0.86 4.67
CA PHE A 41 -4.59 -2.25 4.92
C PHE A 41 -4.24 -2.89 3.61
N THR A 42 -3.13 -3.60 3.57
CA THR A 42 -2.63 -4.25 2.35
C THR A 42 -2.49 -5.74 2.61
N GLY A 43 -3.15 -6.53 1.77
CA GLY A 43 -3.07 -7.97 1.78
C GLY A 43 -2.33 -8.51 0.58
N THR A 44 -1.92 -9.76 0.67
CA THR A 44 -1.18 -10.45 -0.38
C THR A 44 -1.82 -11.77 -0.75
N GLY A 45 -1.77 -12.11 -2.03
CA GLY A 45 -2.37 -13.33 -2.55
C GLY A 45 -1.51 -13.96 -3.64
N GLN A 46 -1.55 -15.28 -3.71
CA GLN A 46 -0.85 -16.04 -4.74
C GLN A 46 -1.75 -17.12 -5.32
N SER A 47 -1.80 -17.23 -6.63
CA SER A 47 -2.53 -18.28 -7.34
C SER A 47 -2.00 -18.46 -8.76
N LEU A 48 -2.37 -19.56 -9.41
CA LEU A 48 -2.13 -19.75 -10.84
C LEU A 48 -3.10 -18.91 -11.70
N ASP A 49 -4.19 -18.45 -11.09
CA ASP A 49 -5.22 -17.60 -11.70
C ASP A 49 -5.13 -16.18 -11.12
N LEU A 50 -5.20 -15.16 -11.99
CA LEU A 50 -5.03 -13.76 -11.60
C LEU A 50 -6.18 -13.29 -10.69
N ASP A 51 -7.41 -13.59 -11.07
CA ASP A 51 -8.60 -13.16 -10.33
C ASP A 51 -8.63 -13.79 -8.93
N THR A 52 -8.25 -15.06 -8.84
CA THR A 52 -8.08 -15.76 -7.57
C THR A 52 -6.97 -15.15 -6.72
N ALA A 53 -5.82 -14.80 -7.31
CA ALA A 53 -4.73 -14.15 -6.56
C ALA A 53 -5.17 -12.80 -6.00
N LEU A 54 -5.89 -12.00 -6.78
CA LEU A 54 -6.46 -10.72 -6.35
C LEU A 54 -7.52 -10.91 -5.26
N ALA A 55 -8.42 -11.88 -5.40
CA ALA A 55 -9.45 -12.17 -4.39
C ALA A 55 -8.83 -12.61 -3.06
N ILE A 56 -7.77 -13.41 -3.09
CA ILE A 56 -7.01 -13.79 -1.87
C ILE A 56 -6.37 -12.54 -1.25
N ALA A 57 -5.71 -11.70 -2.06
CA ALA A 57 -5.06 -10.49 -1.58
C ALA A 57 -6.07 -9.50 -0.95
N GLU A 58 -7.25 -9.35 -1.56
CA GLU A 58 -8.32 -8.51 -1.01
C GLU A 58 -8.86 -9.09 0.30
N ALA A 59 -9.13 -10.40 0.35
CA ALA A 59 -9.60 -11.05 1.55
C ALA A 59 -8.61 -10.92 2.72
N ASP A 60 -7.31 -11.07 2.44
CA ASP A 60 -6.22 -10.87 3.39
C ASP A 60 -6.18 -9.42 3.90
N ALA A 61 -6.31 -8.44 2.99
CA ALA A 61 -6.35 -7.01 3.35
C ALA A 61 -7.55 -6.68 4.24
N ARG A 62 -8.72 -7.26 3.94
CA ARG A 62 -9.95 -7.08 4.73
C ARG A 62 -9.89 -7.81 6.08
N ALA A 63 -9.24 -8.97 6.13
CA ALA A 63 -9.05 -9.70 7.39
C ALA A 63 -8.14 -8.91 8.35
N ASP A 64 -7.06 -8.31 7.83
CA ASP A 64 -6.19 -7.43 8.59
C ASP A 64 -6.96 -6.19 9.08
N ALA A 65 -7.71 -5.52 8.20
CA ALA A 65 -8.59 -4.42 8.59
C ALA A 65 -9.57 -4.79 9.71
N ALA A 66 -10.21 -5.96 9.61
CA ALA A 66 -11.15 -6.47 10.60
C ALA A 66 -10.47 -6.77 11.95
N ALA A 67 -9.23 -7.28 11.94
CA ALA A 67 -8.44 -7.49 13.15
C ALA A 67 -8.12 -6.16 13.86
N HIS A 68 -8.07 -5.06 13.11
CA HIS A 68 -7.90 -3.71 13.61
C HIS A 68 -9.22 -2.98 13.93
N GLY A 69 -10.36 -3.67 13.84
CA GLY A 69 -11.68 -3.12 14.17
C GLY A 69 -12.34 -2.31 13.06
N PHE A 70 -11.83 -2.38 11.83
CA PHE A 70 -12.43 -1.73 10.67
C PHE A 70 -13.31 -2.72 9.90
N THR A 71 -14.59 -2.38 9.74
CA THR A 71 -15.57 -3.21 9.02
C THR A 71 -16.00 -2.61 7.68
N GLU A 72 -15.87 -1.29 7.53
CA GLU A 72 -16.19 -0.57 6.30
C GLU A 72 -14.92 -0.15 5.59
N CYS A 73 -14.61 -0.86 4.50
CA CYS A 73 -13.41 -0.65 3.70
C CYS A 73 -13.73 -0.69 2.21
N ASP A 74 -13.30 0.34 1.51
CA ASP A 74 -13.37 0.44 0.05
C ASP A 74 -12.10 -0.09 -0.59
N PRO A 75 -12.18 -0.71 -1.78
CA PRO A 75 -11.00 -1.00 -2.57
C PRO A 75 -10.28 0.30 -2.94
N PHE A 76 -8.95 0.32 -2.80
CA PHE A 76 -8.12 1.50 -3.10
C PHE A 76 -7.22 1.28 -4.31
N GLU A 77 -6.31 0.32 -4.22
CA GLU A 77 -5.35 0.01 -5.28
C GLU A 77 -5.05 -1.50 -5.28
N SER A 78 -4.74 -2.04 -6.45
CA SER A 78 -4.25 -3.41 -6.58
C SER A 78 -3.12 -3.49 -7.59
N VAL A 79 -2.11 -4.30 -7.28
CA VAL A 79 -0.97 -4.57 -8.17
C VAL A 79 -0.82 -6.07 -8.28
N ALA A 80 -0.64 -6.60 -9.49
CA ALA A 80 -0.34 -8.00 -9.70
C ALA A 80 0.88 -8.16 -10.62
N SER A 81 1.63 -9.22 -10.37
CA SER A 81 2.80 -9.60 -11.15
C SER A 81 2.82 -11.11 -11.35
N GLN A 82 3.13 -11.55 -12.58
CA GLN A 82 3.29 -12.97 -12.88
C GLN A 82 4.76 -13.35 -12.82
N SER A 83 5.06 -14.40 -12.06
CA SER A 83 6.39 -15.00 -12.02
C SER A 83 6.69 -15.79 -13.30
N PRO A 84 7.97 -16.07 -13.61
CA PRO A 84 8.37 -16.95 -14.72
C PRO A 84 7.82 -18.38 -14.62
N LYS A 85 7.36 -18.79 -13.43
CA LYS A 85 6.72 -20.09 -13.18
C LYS A 85 5.21 -20.07 -13.39
N LEU A 86 4.67 -19.02 -14.01
CA LEU A 86 3.24 -18.82 -14.27
C LEU A 86 2.38 -18.72 -12.99
N VAL A 87 2.98 -18.37 -11.85
CA VAL A 87 2.26 -18.05 -10.61
C VAL A 87 2.07 -16.55 -10.52
N TRP A 88 0.83 -16.10 -10.30
CA TRP A 88 0.49 -14.72 -10.00
C TRP A 88 0.73 -14.42 -8.53
N THR A 89 1.35 -13.28 -8.26
CA THR A 89 1.39 -12.64 -6.95
C THR A 89 0.63 -11.32 -7.05
N ALA A 90 -0.33 -11.12 -6.17
CA ALA A 90 -1.14 -9.91 -6.10
C ALA A 90 -0.98 -9.25 -4.73
N TRP A 91 -1.00 -7.92 -4.75
CA TRP A 91 -1.12 -7.05 -3.59
C TRP A 91 -2.40 -6.25 -3.76
N PHE A 92 -3.22 -6.18 -2.71
CA PHE A 92 -4.46 -5.44 -2.73
C PHE A 92 -4.53 -4.55 -1.49
N THR A 93 -4.79 -3.26 -1.70
CA THR A 93 -4.93 -2.27 -0.63
C THR A 93 -6.38 -1.86 -0.52
N VAL A 94 -6.92 -1.94 0.69
CA VAL A 94 -8.23 -1.39 1.05
C VAL A 94 -8.05 -0.14 1.90
N ARG A 95 -8.94 0.83 1.71
CA ARG A 95 -9.04 2.03 2.55
C ARG A 95 -10.26 1.92 3.43
N CYS A 96 -10.05 1.90 4.73
CA CYS A 96 -11.12 1.86 5.71
C CYS A 96 -11.30 3.22 6.36
N LEU A 97 -12.54 3.63 6.60
CA LEU A 97 -12.84 4.87 7.32
C LEU A 97 -13.26 4.49 8.74
N ALA A 98 -12.62 5.08 9.76
CA ALA A 98 -13.11 4.93 11.12
C ALA A 98 -14.48 5.62 11.24
N ILE A 99 -15.55 4.83 11.41
CA ILE A 99 -16.86 5.35 11.80
C ILE A 99 -16.71 5.81 13.25
N ARG A 100 -16.54 7.11 13.49
CA ARG A 100 -16.73 7.67 14.82
C ARG A 100 -18.24 7.71 15.08
N GLY A 101 -18.74 6.70 15.80
CA GLY A 101 -20.04 6.75 16.47
C GLY A 101 -20.05 7.75 17.62
#